data_AF-A0A0E2Z591-F1
#
_entry.id   AF-A0A0E2Z591-F1
#
_cell.length_a   1.000
_cell.length_b   1.000
_cell.length_c   1.000
_cell.angle_alpha   90.00
_cell.angle_beta   90.00
_cell.angle_gamma   90.00
#
_symmetry.space_group_name_H-M   'P 1'
#
loop_
_entity.id
_entity.type
_entity.pdbx_description
1 polymer ?
#
loop_
_entity_poly.entity_id
_entity_poly.type
_entity_poly.pdbx_seq_one_letter_code
_entity_poly.pdbx_strand_id
1 'polypeptide(L)'
;MKKCLRYGALILLLWMPLIGNTGTITTPQVIAQTTSAALSCMRWMPVGICFWLRCSLFGCSVETSLKVGHYQPDAVVSSYNELGGNPWVEIRSTLGVAQQSAANGLLGSLLPVPIDSAGNRTEGGQGNKDHRNLVFRETDVIGHPVSSLSNIVASTGYLCNSQTTSFFPYFLSGLDALSWRMEIPEMFYPASLIPGLREIGTWPLQTWGGVYPRTGWTTQSEEPKAAAINAQRAGDIATRTGQPHIYVPITGGSSSGQRVWPPGPLVEDDPATGEWQMLLPKSEATCKVFGTNDLASLSGWGSGRVDAQGDYVWNLWRPYSCCQDRGIFLFNVDWINYPP
;
A
#
# COMPACT_ATOMS: atom_id res chain seq x y z
N MET A 1 30.45 32.40 -60.44
CA MET A 1 29.79 32.60 -59.12
C MET A 1 29.38 31.25 -58.59
N LYS A 2 30.03 30.79 -57.50
CA LYS A 2 29.84 29.47 -56.88
C LYS A 2 28.62 29.50 -55.96
N LYS A 3 27.69 28.55 -56.08
CA LYS A 3 26.65 28.29 -55.06
C LYS A 3 26.90 26.92 -54.44
N CYS A 4 27.41 26.93 -53.21
CA CYS A 4 27.53 25.77 -52.34
C CYS A 4 26.13 25.31 -51.91
N LEU A 5 25.82 24.05 -52.17
CA LEU A 5 24.65 23.35 -51.66
C LEU A 5 24.97 22.88 -50.24
N ARG A 6 24.36 23.51 -49.22
CA ARG A 6 24.43 23.07 -47.82
C ARG A 6 23.24 22.17 -47.54
N TYR A 7 23.46 20.86 -47.49
CA TYR A 7 22.52 19.90 -46.93
C TYR A 7 22.53 20.03 -45.40
N GLY A 8 21.45 20.55 -44.83
CA GLY A 8 21.17 20.47 -43.40
C GLY A 8 20.45 19.15 -43.11
N ALA A 9 21.11 18.24 -42.39
CA ALA A 9 20.46 17.04 -41.87
C ALA A 9 19.57 17.45 -40.68
N LEU A 10 18.25 17.43 -40.88
CA LEU A 10 17.28 17.47 -39.78
C LEU A 10 17.30 16.11 -39.08
N ILE A 11 17.85 16.05 -37.88
CA ILE A 11 17.67 14.91 -36.97
C ILE A 11 16.24 15.02 -36.42
N LEU A 12 15.33 14.22 -36.98
CA LEU A 12 14.03 13.94 -36.40
C LEU A 12 14.23 13.17 -35.09
N LEU A 13 14.21 13.89 -33.97
CA LEU A 13 14.01 13.29 -32.65
C LEU A 13 12.60 12.69 -32.65
N LEU A 14 12.52 11.38 -32.86
CA LEU A 14 11.33 10.57 -32.59
C LEU A 14 10.97 10.77 -31.12
N TRP A 15 9.95 11.60 -30.85
CA TRP A 15 9.20 11.53 -29.60
C TRP A 15 8.54 10.16 -29.55
N MET A 16 9.19 9.22 -28.87
CA MET A 16 8.52 8.00 -28.45
C MET A 16 7.42 8.42 -27.47
N PRO A 17 6.13 8.17 -27.77
CA PRO A 17 5.10 8.34 -26.77
C PRO A 17 5.48 7.45 -25.57
N LEU A 18 5.35 7.97 -24.35
CA LEU A 18 5.42 7.15 -23.15
C LEU A 18 4.41 6.01 -23.35
N ILE A 19 4.91 4.78 -23.38
CA ILE A 19 4.06 3.59 -23.42
C ILE A 19 3.31 3.56 -22.08
N GLY A 20 2.10 4.12 -22.08
CA GLY A 20 1.16 3.96 -20.98
C GLY A 20 0.68 2.52 -21.00
N ASN A 21 0.74 1.86 -19.86
CA ASN A 21 0.00 0.62 -19.68
C ASN A 21 -1.46 1.00 -19.39
N THR A 22 -2.41 0.14 -19.69
CA THR A 22 -3.77 0.25 -19.19
C THR A 22 -4.12 -1.12 -18.69
N GLY A 23 -4.41 -1.26 -17.41
CA GLY A 23 -4.74 -2.57 -16.90
C GLY A 23 -5.79 -2.54 -15.81
N THR A 24 -6.60 -3.58 -15.81
CA THR A 24 -7.30 -4.04 -14.63
C THR A 24 -6.55 -5.26 -14.10
N ILE A 25 -6.78 -5.61 -12.84
CA ILE A 25 -6.24 -6.82 -12.25
C ILE A 25 -7.36 -7.72 -11.74
N THR A 26 -7.18 -9.02 -11.90
CA THR A 26 -8.07 -10.06 -11.38
C THR A 26 -7.45 -10.74 -10.19
N THR A 27 -8.25 -11.40 -9.36
CA THR A 27 -7.76 -12.17 -8.20
C THR A 27 -6.69 -13.20 -8.58
N PRO A 28 -6.84 -14.01 -9.65
CA PRO A 28 -5.79 -14.94 -10.06
C PRO A 28 -4.48 -14.23 -10.43
N GLN A 29 -4.55 -13.04 -11.04
CA GLN A 29 -3.36 -12.24 -11.36
C GLN A 29 -2.71 -11.69 -10.09
N VAL A 30 -3.49 -11.19 -9.12
CA VAL A 30 -2.97 -10.79 -7.79
C VAL A 30 -2.21 -11.97 -7.19
N ILE A 31 -2.85 -13.15 -7.04
CA ILE A 31 -2.22 -14.33 -6.46
C ILE A 31 -0.96 -14.74 -7.23
N ALA A 32 -1.00 -14.77 -8.56
CA ALA A 32 0.14 -15.17 -9.39
C ALA A 32 1.33 -14.21 -9.25
N GLN A 33 1.08 -12.89 -9.26
CA GLN A 33 2.13 -11.87 -9.12
C GLN A 33 2.67 -11.81 -7.68
N THR A 34 1.84 -11.99 -6.66
CA THR A 34 2.31 -12.13 -5.27
C THR A 34 3.22 -13.35 -5.13
N THR A 35 2.83 -14.48 -5.73
CA THR A 35 3.60 -15.73 -5.68
C THR A 35 4.93 -15.60 -6.41
N SER A 36 4.98 -14.88 -7.54
CA SER A 36 6.23 -14.68 -8.28
C SER A 36 7.23 -13.80 -7.50
N ALA A 37 6.76 -12.92 -6.63
CA ALA A 37 7.59 -12.10 -5.75
C ALA A 37 7.87 -12.74 -4.38
N ALA A 38 7.28 -13.90 -4.07
CA ALA A 38 7.36 -14.51 -2.75
C ALA A 38 8.81 -14.74 -2.28
N LEU A 39 9.71 -15.16 -3.17
CA LEU A 39 11.11 -15.41 -2.82
C LEU A 39 11.88 -14.13 -2.42
N SER A 40 11.57 -13.00 -3.04
CA SER A 40 12.26 -11.73 -2.76
C SER A 40 11.62 -10.97 -1.61
N CYS A 41 10.29 -11.01 -1.50
CA CYS A 41 9.53 -10.22 -0.56
C CYS A 41 9.36 -10.90 0.80
N MET A 42 9.15 -12.22 0.83
CA MET A 42 8.79 -12.92 2.08
C MET A 42 9.94 -12.94 3.09
N ARG A 43 11.20 -12.93 2.63
CA ARG A 43 12.41 -12.85 3.50
C ARG A 43 12.32 -13.73 4.76
N TRP A 44 11.94 -14.99 4.55
CA TRP A 44 11.75 -15.94 5.64
C TRP A 44 13.07 -16.22 6.36
N MET A 45 13.06 -16.22 7.69
CA MET A 45 14.23 -16.52 8.50
C MET A 45 13.88 -17.13 9.87
N PRO A 46 14.75 -18.01 10.41
CA PRO A 46 14.64 -18.47 11.78
C PRO A 46 15.21 -17.39 12.73
N VAL A 47 14.34 -16.78 13.54
CA VAL A 47 14.71 -15.61 14.38
C VAL A 47 15.03 -15.97 15.83
N GLY A 48 14.50 -17.09 16.32
CA GLY A 48 14.56 -17.44 17.75
C GLY A 48 13.97 -18.80 18.10
N ILE A 49 13.84 -19.07 19.40
CA ILE A 49 13.11 -20.21 19.96
C ILE A 49 12.12 -19.72 21.01
N CYS A 50 10.94 -20.31 21.04
CA CYS A 50 9.95 -20.15 22.10
C CYS A 50 9.95 -21.33 23.06
N PHE A 51 9.76 -21.03 24.35
CA PHE A 51 9.65 -22.01 25.43
C PHE A 51 8.21 -22.05 25.95
N TRP A 52 7.71 -23.25 26.16
CA TRP A 52 6.33 -23.53 26.52
C TRP A 52 6.28 -24.54 27.65
N LEU A 53 5.28 -24.44 28.51
CA LEU A 53 4.99 -25.44 29.52
C LEU A 53 3.81 -26.28 29.08
N ARG A 54 4.03 -27.59 28.93
CA ARG A 54 2.99 -28.56 28.63
C ARG A 54 2.75 -29.44 29.83
N CYS A 55 1.57 -29.32 30.44
CA CYS A 55 1.18 -30.14 31.58
C CYS A 55 0.24 -31.28 31.15
N SER A 56 0.50 -32.47 31.69
CA SER A 56 -0.34 -33.65 31.62
C SER A 56 -0.75 -34.07 33.02
N LEU A 57 -1.59 -35.12 33.15
CA LEU A 57 -1.97 -35.69 34.44
C LEU A 57 -0.77 -36.24 35.26
N PHE A 58 0.37 -36.50 34.60
CA PHE A 58 1.53 -37.15 35.20
C PHE A 58 2.72 -36.20 35.41
N GLY A 59 2.59 -34.91 35.08
CA GLY A 59 3.65 -33.91 35.23
C GLY A 59 3.67 -32.88 34.10
N CYS A 60 4.53 -31.88 34.24
CA CYS A 60 4.74 -30.83 33.24
C CYS A 60 6.14 -30.93 32.62
N SER A 61 6.22 -30.82 31.29
CA SER A 61 7.48 -30.72 30.53
C SER A 61 7.62 -29.33 29.90
N VAL A 62 8.86 -28.89 29.75
CA VAL A 62 9.17 -27.70 28.93
C VAL A 62 9.32 -28.17 27.49
N GLU A 63 8.51 -27.60 26.60
CA GLU A 63 8.54 -27.83 25.17
C GLU A 63 9.13 -26.60 24.47
N THR A 64 9.75 -26.80 23.32
CA THR A 64 10.31 -25.70 22.50
C THR A 64 9.73 -25.70 21.10
N SER A 65 9.56 -24.52 20.52
CA SER A 65 9.25 -24.37 19.09
C SER A 65 10.12 -23.30 18.45
N LEU A 66 10.41 -23.47 17.15
CA LEU A 66 11.15 -22.49 16.38
C LEU A 66 10.32 -21.19 16.26
N LYS A 67 10.96 -20.05 16.50
CA LYS A 67 10.43 -18.74 16.17
C LYS A 67 10.89 -18.38 14.77
N VAL A 68 9.94 -18.13 13.89
CA VAL A 68 10.17 -17.74 12.50
C VAL A 68 9.77 -16.29 12.30
N GLY A 69 10.50 -15.57 11.46
CA GLY A 69 10.18 -14.22 11.00
C GLY A 69 10.06 -14.22 9.49
N HIS A 70 9.00 -13.64 8.95
CA HIS A 70 8.84 -13.45 7.51
C HIS A 70 7.86 -12.30 7.23
N TYR A 71 7.98 -11.72 6.04
CA TYR A 71 7.03 -10.76 5.51
C TYR A 71 5.92 -11.52 4.80
N GLN A 72 4.68 -11.15 5.08
CA GLN A 72 3.52 -11.69 4.37
C GLN A 72 2.71 -10.56 3.72
N PRO A 73 2.03 -10.84 2.60
CA PRO A 73 1.18 -9.86 1.96
C PRO A 73 -0.12 -9.75 2.76
N ASP A 74 -0.25 -8.67 3.53
CA ASP A 74 -1.41 -8.45 4.40
C ASP A 74 -2.60 -7.89 3.61
N ALA A 75 -2.34 -6.94 2.73
CA ALA A 75 -3.38 -6.25 1.98
C ALA A 75 -2.98 -6.00 0.53
N VAL A 76 -4.01 -5.89 -0.31
CA VAL A 76 -3.93 -5.28 -1.65
C VAL A 76 -4.47 -3.86 -1.51
N VAL A 77 -3.69 -2.90 -1.95
CA VAL A 77 -4.06 -1.47 -1.93
C VAL A 77 -4.20 -0.98 -3.35
N SER A 78 -5.41 -0.52 -3.69
CA SER A 78 -5.71 0.06 -5.01
C SER A 78 -5.81 1.57 -4.90
N SER A 79 -5.18 2.32 -5.79
CA SER A 79 -5.33 3.77 -5.93
C SER A 79 -5.77 4.11 -7.35
N TYR A 80 -6.89 4.82 -7.49
CA TYR A 80 -7.60 4.97 -8.76
C TYR A 80 -8.38 6.30 -8.81
N ASN A 81 -8.83 6.69 -10.00
CA ASN A 81 -9.37 8.04 -10.23
C ASN A 81 -10.87 8.17 -9.92
N GLU A 82 -11.69 7.20 -10.37
CA GLU A 82 -13.14 7.33 -10.35
C GLU A 82 -13.76 6.57 -9.18
N LEU A 83 -14.71 7.17 -8.47
CA LEU A 83 -15.37 6.54 -7.33
C LEU A 83 -16.07 5.24 -7.73
N GLY A 84 -15.74 4.16 -7.01
CA GLY A 84 -16.23 2.81 -7.31
C GLY A 84 -15.57 2.19 -8.55
N GLY A 85 -14.56 2.83 -9.14
CA GLY A 85 -13.80 2.38 -10.29
C GLY A 85 -12.59 1.50 -9.98
N ASN A 86 -12.56 0.81 -8.83
CA ASN A 86 -11.39 0.04 -8.39
C ASN A 86 -10.82 -0.87 -9.51
N PRO A 87 -9.52 -0.83 -9.82
CA PRO A 87 -8.95 -1.63 -10.90
C PRO A 87 -8.92 -3.14 -10.63
N TRP A 88 -9.13 -3.55 -9.39
CA TRP A 88 -9.34 -4.95 -9.04
C TRP A 88 -10.79 -5.35 -9.34
N VAL A 89 -10.97 -6.12 -10.41
CA VAL A 89 -12.27 -6.38 -11.05
C VAL A 89 -13.32 -6.94 -10.10
N GLU A 90 -12.94 -7.90 -9.26
CA GLU A 90 -13.87 -8.54 -8.32
C GLU A 90 -14.26 -7.63 -7.15
N ILE A 91 -13.36 -6.75 -6.72
CA ILE A 91 -13.67 -5.75 -5.69
C ILE A 91 -14.56 -4.66 -6.27
N ARG A 92 -14.28 -4.22 -7.50
CA ARG A 92 -15.12 -3.24 -8.21
C ARG A 92 -16.57 -3.72 -8.35
N SER A 93 -16.77 -4.97 -8.76
CA SER A 93 -18.11 -5.51 -8.99
C SER A 93 -18.91 -5.71 -7.70
N THR A 94 -18.23 -5.89 -6.55
CA THR A 94 -18.87 -6.17 -5.26
C THR A 94 -19.06 -4.93 -4.39
N LEU A 95 -18.08 -4.02 -4.37
CA LEU A 95 -18.06 -2.86 -3.48
C LEU A 95 -18.30 -1.52 -4.19
N GLY A 96 -18.10 -1.44 -5.51
CA GLY A 96 -18.15 -0.16 -6.24
C GLY A 96 -19.48 0.57 -6.11
N VAL A 97 -20.60 -0.15 -6.26
CA VAL A 97 -21.95 0.42 -6.09
C VAL A 97 -22.21 0.88 -4.66
N ALA A 98 -21.71 0.13 -3.67
CA ALA A 98 -21.86 0.49 -2.27
C ALA A 98 -21.08 1.77 -1.93
N GLN A 99 -19.85 1.91 -2.45
CA GLN A 99 -19.04 3.12 -2.29
C GLN A 99 -19.70 4.33 -2.93
N GLN A 100 -20.18 4.22 -4.17
CA GLN A 100 -20.92 5.28 -4.85
C GLN A 100 -22.17 5.70 -4.08
N SER A 101 -22.97 4.73 -3.62
CA SER A 101 -24.21 5.00 -2.87
C SER A 101 -23.93 5.68 -1.54
N ALA A 102 -22.92 5.21 -0.80
CA ALA A 102 -22.54 5.76 0.50
C ALA A 102 -21.98 7.18 0.38
N ALA A 103 -21.09 7.41 -0.59
CA ALA A 103 -20.58 8.75 -0.87
C ALA A 103 -21.74 9.68 -1.26
N ASN A 104 -22.62 9.25 -2.17
CA ASN A 104 -23.81 10.00 -2.58
C ASN A 104 -24.74 10.36 -1.43
N GLY A 105 -24.99 9.43 -0.51
CA GLY A 105 -25.82 9.70 0.66
C GLY A 105 -25.16 10.65 1.66
N LEU A 106 -23.90 10.39 2.02
CA LEU A 106 -23.19 11.16 3.05
C LEU A 106 -22.77 12.55 2.54
N LEU A 107 -22.09 12.63 1.41
CA LEU A 107 -21.67 13.90 0.83
C LEU A 107 -22.84 14.64 0.21
N GLY A 108 -23.76 13.98 -0.48
CA GLY A 108 -24.88 14.66 -1.13
C GLY A 108 -25.86 15.32 -0.15
N SER A 109 -25.90 14.86 1.11
CA SER A 109 -26.67 15.50 2.19
C SER A 109 -25.89 16.56 2.97
N LEU A 110 -24.56 16.46 3.04
CA LEU A 110 -23.70 17.37 3.81
C LEU A 110 -23.09 18.50 2.97
N LEU A 111 -22.87 18.29 1.66
CA LEU A 111 -22.15 19.20 0.77
C LEU A 111 -22.76 19.19 -0.65
N PRO A 112 -23.03 20.35 -1.27
CA PRO A 112 -23.55 20.45 -2.64
C PRO A 112 -22.44 20.29 -3.71
N VAL A 113 -21.54 19.32 -3.53
CA VAL A 113 -20.42 19.08 -4.46
C VAL A 113 -20.69 17.77 -5.23
N PRO A 114 -20.63 17.76 -6.57
CA PRO A 114 -20.80 16.53 -7.34
C PRO A 114 -19.67 15.54 -7.01
N ILE A 115 -20.07 14.33 -6.63
CA ILE A 115 -19.22 13.33 -5.97
C ILE A 115 -18.32 12.61 -6.98
N ASP A 116 -18.77 12.59 -8.24
CA ASP A 116 -18.03 12.14 -9.42
C ASP A 116 -17.01 13.18 -9.91
N SER A 117 -16.96 14.37 -9.30
CA SER A 117 -16.26 15.55 -9.82
C SER A 117 -14.91 15.83 -9.16
N ALA A 118 -14.32 14.88 -8.42
CA ALA A 118 -12.98 15.09 -7.89
C ALA A 118 -11.92 15.10 -9.01
N GLY A 119 -12.17 14.40 -10.13
CA GLY A 119 -11.34 14.44 -11.34
C GLY A 119 -9.89 13.98 -11.14
N ASN A 120 -9.18 13.64 -12.23
CA ASN A 120 -7.76 13.27 -12.15
C ASN A 120 -6.86 14.49 -11.83
N ARG A 121 -7.29 15.71 -12.20
CA ARG A 121 -6.52 16.96 -12.00
C ARG A 121 -7.46 18.15 -11.85
N THR A 122 -7.34 18.91 -10.75
CA THR A 122 -8.27 20.01 -10.45
C THR A 122 -7.71 21.42 -10.60
N GLU A 123 -6.40 21.58 -10.75
CA GLU A 123 -5.84 22.91 -11.03
C GLU A 123 -5.74 23.15 -12.54
N GLY A 124 -6.42 24.21 -12.99
CA GLY A 124 -6.41 24.67 -14.37
C GLY A 124 -7.60 25.55 -14.70
N GLY A 125 -7.47 26.86 -14.48
CA GLY A 125 -8.40 27.83 -15.05
C GLY A 125 -8.39 27.79 -16.58
N GLN A 126 -9.31 28.53 -17.21
CA GLN A 126 -9.34 28.70 -18.66
C GLN A 126 -8.02 29.32 -19.16
N GLY A 127 -7.12 28.48 -19.66
CA GLY A 127 -5.95 28.90 -20.43
C GLY A 127 -4.62 28.32 -19.96
N ASN A 128 -4.40 27.00 -20.10
CA ASN A 128 -3.12 26.27 -20.30
C ASN A 128 -1.81 26.77 -19.64
N LYS A 129 -1.86 27.63 -18.62
CA LYS A 129 -0.69 28.24 -17.95
C LYS A 129 -0.55 27.83 -16.49
N ASP A 130 -1.56 27.15 -15.94
CA ASP A 130 -1.54 26.68 -14.56
C ASP A 130 -0.91 25.28 -14.50
N HIS A 131 -0.07 25.06 -13.50
CA HIS A 131 0.56 23.78 -13.23
C HIS A 131 -0.50 22.79 -12.75
N ARG A 132 -0.71 21.69 -13.48
CA ARG A 132 -1.70 20.66 -13.12
C ARG A 132 -1.06 19.52 -12.32
N ASN A 133 -0.46 19.86 -11.18
CA ASN A 133 0.21 18.89 -10.30
C ASN A 133 -0.65 18.45 -9.10
N LEU A 134 -1.79 19.10 -8.84
CA LEU A 134 -2.77 18.61 -7.87
C LEU A 134 -3.61 17.48 -8.48
N VAL A 135 -3.52 16.30 -7.88
CA VAL A 135 -4.16 15.07 -8.32
C VAL A 135 -5.01 14.51 -7.17
N PHE A 136 -6.21 14.04 -7.48
CA PHE A 136 -7.05 13.33 -6.53
C PHE A 136 -7.17 11.85 -6.90
N ARG A 137 -7.16 10.99 -5.87
CA ARG A 137 -7.35 9.55 -6.04
C ARG A 137 -8.21 8.98 -4.93
N GLU A 138 -9.13 8.09 -5.31
CA GLU A 138 -9.67 7.12 -4.38
C GLU A 138 -8.60 6.10 -4.02
N THR A 139 -8.71 5.53 -2.83
CA THR A 139 -7.85 4.44 -2.39
C THR A 139 -8.59 3.47 -1.48
N ASP A 140 -8.38 2.18 -1.72
CA ASP A 140 -9.00 1.09 -0.97
C ASP A 140 -7.93 0.14 -0.45
N VAL A 141 -8.10 -0.34 0.79
CA VAL A 141 -7.25 -1.35 1.43
C VAL A 141 -8.09 -2.60 1.69
N ILE A 142 -7.77 -3.66 0.97
CA ILE A 142 -8.51 -4.93 1.02
C ILE A 142 -7.58 -6.03 1.50
N GLY A 143 -8.05 -6.89 2.41
CA GLY A 143 -7.26 -8.03 2.89
C GLY A 143 -6.85 -8.96 1.75
N HIS A 144 -5.58 -9.34 1.74
CA HIS A 144 -4.97 -10.02 0.60
C HIS A 144 -5.57 -11.43 0.39
N PRO A 145 -5.80 -11.87 -0.86
CA PRO A 145 -6.47 -13.15 -1.12
C PRO A 145 -5.76 -14.36 -0.52
N VAL A 146 -4.41 -14.34 -0.46
CA VAL A 146 -3.60 -15.43 0.09
C VAL A 146 -3.51 -15.46 1.62
N SER A 147 -4.09 -14.50 2.35
CA SER A 147 -4.06 -14.53 3.82
C SER A 147 -4.80 -15.75 4.39
N SER A 148 -5.79 -16.27 3.67
CA SER A 148 -6.45 -17.54 4.00
C SER A 148 -5.52 -18.75 3.84
N LEU A 149 -4.62 -18.72 2.85
CA LEU A 149 -3.63 -19.77 2.61
C LEU A 149 -2.54 -19.77 3.66
N SER A 150 -2.06 -18.58 4.08
CA SER A 150 -1.09 -18.50 5.18
C SER A 150 -1.67 -19.08 6.46
N ASN A 151 -2.97 -18.86 6.71
CA ASN A 151 -3.65 -19.45 7.87
C ASN A 151 -3.74 -20.99 7.86
N ILE A 152 -3.86 -21.61 6.68
CA ILE A 152 -3.88 -23.08 6.57
C ILE A 152 -2.48 -23.66 6.82
N VAL A 153 -1.46 -23.06 6.22
CA VAL A 153 -0.07 -23.55 6.28
C VAL A 153 0.61 -23.20 7.60
N ALA A 154 0.09 -22.22 8.34
CA ALA A 154 0.58 -21.85 9.67
C ALA A 154 0.55 -23.01 10.69
N SER A 155 -0.34 -23.99 10.49
CA SER A 155 -0.35 -25.23 11.30
C SER A 155 1.00 -25.97 11.32
N THR A 156 1.83 -25.78 10.28
CA THR A 156 3.18 -26.35 10.18
C THR A 156 4.19 -25.71 11.14
N GLY A 157 3.89 -24.52 11.67
CA GLY A 157 4.80 -23.74 12.51
C GLY A 157 5.86 -22.94 11.75
N TYR A 158 5.87 -23.01 10.42
CA TYR A 158 6.88 -22.32 9.58
C TYR A 158 6.35 -21.03 8.93
N LEU A 159 5.04 -20.79 8.92
CA LEU A 159 4.46 -19.53 8.47
C LEU A 159 3.57 -18.97 9.57
N CYS A 160 3.45 -17.66 9.62
CA CYS A 160 2.67 -16.95 10.62
C CYS A 160 1.27 -16.68 10.08
N ASN A 161 0.28 -16.82 10.95
CA ASN A 161 -1.06 -16.36 10.64
C ASN A 161 -1.06 -14.85 10.36
N SER A 162 -1.81 -14.44 9.33
CA SER A 162 -2.03 -13.02 9.04
C SER A 162 -3.08 -12.45 10.00
N GLN A 163 -3.02 -11.13 10.22
CA GLN A 163 -4.10 -10.40 10.88
C GLN A 163 -5.20 -9.97 9.93
N THR A 164 -5.04 -10.21 8.63
CA THR A 164 -6.02 -9.81 7.64
C THR A 164 -6.91 -10.97 7.21
N THR A 165 -8.19 -10.67 7.06
CA THR A 165 -9.17 -11.57 6.45
C THR A 165 -9.18 -11.34 4.95
N SER A 166 -9.04 -12.42 4.19
CA SER A 166 -9.06 -12.42 2.73
C SER A 166 -10.30 -11.69 2.18
N PHE A 167 -10.10 -10.76 1.25
CA PHE A 167 -11.13 -9.91 0.63
C PHE A 167 -11.89 -8.97 1.58
N PHE A 168 -11.51 -8.86 2.85
CA PHE A 168 -12.19 -7.97 3.78
C PHE A 168 -11.76 -6.51 3.55
N PRO A 169 -12.71 -5.55 3.42
CA PRO A 169 -12.37 -4.15 3.22
C PRO A 169 -11.99 -3.48 4.55
N TYR A 170 -10.70 -3.19 4.72
CA TYR A 170 -10.19 -2.50 5.91
C TYR A 170 -10.33 -0.98 5.80
N PHE A 171 -10.16 -0.43 4.60
CA PHE A 171 -10.37 0.99 4.33
C PHE A 171 -10.96 1.16 2.94
N LEU A 172 -11.98 2.03 2.83
CA LEU A 172 -12.59 2.43 1.57
C LEU A 172 -12.75 3.95 1.59
N SER A 173 -11.91 4.65 0.84
CA SER A 173 -11.92 6.12 0.70
C SER A 173 -13.31 6.72 0.40
N GLY A 174 -14.11 6.03 -0.42
CA GLY A 174 -15.48 6.44 -0.72
C GLY A 174 -16.45 6.44 0.48
N LEU A 175 -16.21 5.59 1.49
CA LEU A 175 -16.98 5.61 2.74
C LEU A 175 -16.48 6.70 3.69
N ASP A 176 -15.16 6.91 3.70
CA ASP A 176 -14.46 7.92 4.50
C ASP A 176 -14.44 9.31 3.83
N ALA A 177 -15.53 9.65 3.14
CA ALA A 177 -15.52 10.73 2.18
C ALA A 177 -15.20 12.11 2.77
N LEU A 178 -15.57 12.36 4.03
CA LEU A 178 -15.27 13.62 4.73
C LEU A 178 -13.75 13.77 4.95
N SER A 179 -13.12 12.83 5.66
CA SER A 179 -11.69 12.89 5.95
C SER A 179 -10.86 12.75 4.68
N TRP A 180 -11.25 11.86 3.77
CA TRP A 180 -10.51 11.60 2.55
C TRP A 180 -10.56 12.73 1.53
N ARG A 181 -11.69 13.45 1.37
CA ARG A 181 -11.80 14.52 0.35
C ARG A 181 -11.65 15.92 0.91
N MET A 182 -12.01 16.16 2.17
CA MET A 182 -11.97 17.50 2.79
C MET A 182 -10.76 17.70 3.69
N GLU A 183 -9.95 16.66 3.91
CA GLU A 183 -8.78 16.69 4.79
C GLU A 183 -9.14 16.97 6.26
N ILE A 184 -10.41 16.88 6.66
CA ILE A 184 -10.86 17.16 8.04
C ILE A 184 -11.08 15.83 8.76
N PRO A 185 -10.45 15.61 9.95
CA PRO A 185 -9.67 16.56 10.75
C PRO A 185 -8.16 16.50 10.49
N GLU A 186 -7.71 15.76 9.48
CA GLU A 186 -6.30 15.51 9.18
C GLU A 186 -5.45 16.78 9.02
N MET A 187 -6.01 17.88 8.50
CA MET A 187 -5.33 19.17 8.35
C MET A 187 -4.82 19.76 9.68
N PHE A 188 -5.39 19.35 10.81
CA PHE A 188 -5.02 19.85 12.14
C PHE A 188 -3.84 19.09 12.75
N TYR A 189 -3.37 18.00 12.15
CA TYR A 189 -2.16 17.33 12.61
C TYR A 189 -0.92 18.19 12.35
N PRO A 190 0.06 18.25 13.27
CA PRO A 190 1.28 19.03 13.06
C PRO A 190 2.02 18.67 11.77
N ALA A 191 2.01 17.40 11.37
CA ALA A 191 2.63 16.94 10.12
C ALA A 191 1.96 17.50 8.85
N SER A 192 0.70 17.96 8.92
CA SER A 192 0.02 18.63 7.81
C SER A 192 0.50 20.07 7.60
N LEU A 193 1.13 20.68 8.62
CA LEU A 193 1.50 22.10 8.63
C LEU A 193 3.01 22.33 8.60
N ILE A 194 3.81 21.34 8.99
CA ILE A 194 5.26 21.44 9.11
C ILE A 194 5.90 20.56 8.02
N PRO A 195 6.43 21.17 6.94
CA PRO A 195 7.14 20.44 5.90
C PRO A 195 8.30 19.62 6.46
N GLY A 196 8.50 18.41 5.96
CA GLY A 196 9.56 17.53 6.45
C GLY A 196 9.14 16.58 7.56
N LEU A 197 7.98 16.80 8.18
CA LEU A 197 7.40 15.81 9.09
C LEU A 197 6.57 14.79 8.31
N ARG A 198 6.84 13.51 8.55
CA ARG A 198 6.10 12.39 7.93
C ARG A 198 6.10 12.47 6.40
N GLU A 199 7.28 12.59 5.80
CA GLU A 199 7.48 12.67 4.35
C GLU A 199 7.82 11.31 3.76
N ILE A 200 7.33 11.04 2.55
CA ILE A 200 7.75 9.88 1.77
C ILE A 200 8.95 10.30 0.93
N GLY A 201 10.14 9.84 1.31
CA GLY A 201 11.42 10.24 0.76
C GLY A 201 12.23 11.15 1.69
N THR A 202 13.39 11.59 1.22
CA THR A 202 14.34 12.40 1.99
C THR A 202 14.11 13.91 1.81
N TRP A 203 13.34 14.52 2.71
CA TRP A 203 13.22 15.98 2.79
C TRP A 203 14.54 16.67 3.21
N PRO A 204 14.88 17.87 2.68
CA PRO A 204 14.19 18.64 1.63
C PRO A 204 14.66 18.33 0.20
N LEU A 205 15.58 17.38 0.04
CA LEU A 205 16.28 17.16 -1.23
C LEU A 205 15.43 16.38 -2.23
N GLN A 206 14.72 15.35 -1.77
CA GLN A 206 13.88 14.50 -2.61
C GLN A 206 12.72 13.95 -1.76
N THR A 207 11.57 14.60 -1.83
CA THR A 207 10.31 14.04 -1.28
C THR A 207 9.35 13.76 -2.43
N TRP A 208 8.58 12.70 -2.29
CA TRP A 208 7.42 12.46 -3.14
C TRP A 208 6.22 13.27 -2.64
N GLY A 209 6.10 13.45 -1.33
CA GLY A 209 5.09 14.23 -0.63
C GLY A 209 4.84 13.71 0.80
N GLY A 210 4.10 14.51 1.59
CA GLY A 210 3.76 14.18 2.96
C GLY A 210 2.68 13.11 3.09
N VAL A 211 2.76 12.29 4.15
CA VAL A 211 1.68 11.39 4.56
C VAL A 211 0.50 12.18 5.09
N TYR A 212 0.73 13.29 5.79
CA TYR A 212 -0.33 14.14 6.32
C TYR A 212 -0.55 15.38 5.43
N PRO A 213 -1.80 15.87 5.29
CA PRO A 213 -3.03 15.22 5.75
C PRO A 213 -3.29 13.91 4.98
N ARG A 214 -3.88 12.90 5.64
CA ARG A 214 -4.16 11.61 4.98
C ARG A 214 -5.42 11.70 4.14
N THR A 215 -5.27 12.32 2.97
CA THR A 215 -6.33 12.61 2.00
C THR A 215 -6.05 11.97 0.62
N GLY A 216 -7.08 11.96 -0.24
CA GLY A 216 -7.00 11.68 -1.66
C GLY A 216 -6.20 12.71 -2.47
N TRP A 217 -6.04 13.94 -1.97
CA TRP A 217 -5.33 15.02 -2.67
C TRP A 217 -3.81 14.93 -2.53
N THR A 218 -3.09 14.94 -3.64
CA THR A 218 -1.62 14.96 -3.65
C THR A 218 -1.10 15.97 -4.66
N THR A 219 -0.09 16.75 -4.27
CA THR A 219 0.60 17.66 -5.18
C THR A 219 1.83 16.95 -5.73
N GLN A 220 1.69 16.27 -6.87
CA GLN A 220 2.78 15.51 -7.49
C GLN A 220 2.63 15.48 -9.02
N SER A 221 3.75 15.79 -9.69
CA SER A 221 3.83 15.81 -11.15
C SER A 221 3.79 14.41 -11.78
N GLU A 222 4.40 13.43 -11.13
CA GLU A 222 4.41 12.03 -11.57
C GLU A 222 3.22 11.26 -10.97
N GLU A 223 2.25 10.90 -11.80
CA GLU A 223 1.05 10.16 -11.35
C GLU A 223 1.34 8.88 -10.57
N PRO A 224 2.35 8.06 -10.91
CA PRO A 224 2.65 6.86 -10.14
C PRO A 224 3.09 7.18 -8.71
N LYS A 225 3.84 8.28 -8.52
CA LYS A 225 4.26 8.75 -7.19
C LYS A 225 3.07 9.29 -6.40
N ALA A 226 2.17 10.04 -7.07
CA ALA A 226 0.91 10.49 -6.48
C ALA A 226 0.10 9.31 -5.92
N ALA A 227 -0.13 8.30 -6.76
CA ALA A 227 -0.87 7.11 -6.38
C ALA A 227 -0.18 6.30 -5.27
N ALA A 228 1.15 6.21 -5.26
CA ALA A 228 1.91 5.59 -4.19
C ALA A 228 1.77 6.33 -2.84
N ILE A 229 1.73 7.66 -2.85
CA ILE A 229 1.47 8.47 -1.65
C ILE A 229 0.07 8.16 -1.10
N ASN A 230 -0.95 8.13 -1.95
CA ASN A 230 -2.31 7.78 -1.52
C ASN A 230 -2.39 6.36 -0.96
N ALA A 231 -1.71 5.38 -1.59
CA ALA A 231 -1.60 4.02 -1.08
C ALA A 231 -0.92 3.97 0.30
N GLN A 232 0.18 4.72 0.50
CA GLN A 232 0.86 4.84 1.79
C GLN A 232 -0.06 5.41 2.86
N ARG A 233 -0.82 6.46 2.55
CA ARG A 233 -1.76 7.10 3.48
C ARG A 233 -2.85 6.13 3.92
N ALA A 234 -3.46 5.42 2.96
CA ALA A 234 -4.48 4.43 3.26
C ALA A 234 -3.92 3.25 4.08
N GLY A 235 -2.70 2.81 3.79
CA GLY A 235 -1.99 1.81 4.61
C GLY A 235 -1.66 2.30 6.02
N ASP A 236 -1.26 3.56 6.19
CA ASP A 236 -1.01 4.18 7.50
C ASP A 236 -2.30 4.27 8.34
N ILE A 237 -3.44 4.61 7.73
CA ILE A 237 -4.75 4.58 8.39
C ILE A 237 -5.09 3.16 8.82
N ALA A 238 -5.09 2.22 7.86
CA ALA A 238 -5.55 0.85 8.09
C ALA A 238 -4.69 0.09 9.11
N THR A 239 -3.41 0.42 9.27
CA THR A 239 -2.51 -0.27 10.22
C THR A 239 -2.41 0.41 11.60
N ARG A 240 -3.17 1.49 11.84
CA ARG A 240 -3.25 2.18 13.12
C ARG A 240 -4.62 1.98 13.76
N THR A 241 -4.71 2.19 15.06
CA THR A 241 -5.98 2.21 15.80
C THR A 241 -6.34 3.64 16.18
N GLY A 242 -7.63 3.90 16.41
CA GLY A 242 -8.13 5.19 16.92
C GLY A 242 -7.94 6.39 15.99
N GLN A 243 -7.72 6.17 14.69
CA GLN A 243 -7.66 7.25 13.69
C GLN A 243 -9.06 7.85 13.41
N PRO A 244 -9.16 9.17 13.11
CA PRO A 244 -10.43 9.85 12.85
C PRO A 244 -10.93 9.61 11.41
N HIS A 245 -11.07 8.33 11.05
CA HIS A 245 -11.49 7.86 9.73
C HIS A 245 -12.59 6.79 9.87
N ILE A 246 -13.33 6.51 8.80
CA ILE A 246 -14.24 5.37 8.69
C ILE A 246 -13.48 4.18 8.13
N TYR A 247 -13.06 3.27 9.01
CA TYR A 247 -12.22 2.12 8.66
C TYR A 247 -12.32 1.03 9.72
N VAL A 248 -11.79 -0.15 9.38
CA VAL A 248 -11.52 -1.22 10.34
C VAL A 248 -10.01 -1.34 10.47
N PRO A 249 -9.43 -1.24 11.67
CA PRO A 249 -7.99 -1.37 11.84
C PRO A 249 -7.56 -2.81 11.57
N ILE A 250 -6.43 -2.99 10.88
CA ILE A 250 -5.70 -4.24 10.76
C ILE A 250 -5.06 -4.48 12.12
N THR A 251 -5.84 -5.10 12.99
CA THR A 251 -5.42 -5.59 14.30
C THR A 251 -5.77 -7.05 14.37
N GLY A 252 -4.86 -7.86 14.87
CA GLY A 252 -5.13 -9.25 15.21
C GLY A 252 -4.83 -9.54 16.66
N GLY A 253 -5.66 -10.41 17.23
CA GLY A 253 -5.32 -11.16 18.43
C GLY A 253 -4.46 -12.39 18.09
N SER A 254 -4.06 -13.13 19.12
CA SER A 254 -3.42 -14.43 18.93
C SER A 254 -4.35 -15.37 18.15
N SER A 255 -3.92 -15.82 16.99
CA SER A 255 -4.57 -16.88 16.23
C SER A 255 -4.50 -18.22 16.97
N SER A 256 -5.50 -19.10 16.81
CA SER A 256 -5.44 -20.45 17.40
C SER A 256 -4.23 -21.22 16.88
N GLY A 257 -3.52 -21.90 17.79
CA GLY A 257 -2.39 -22.79 17.45
C GLY A 257 -1.04 -22.10 17.20
N GLN A 258 -0.95 -20.77 17.32
CA GLN A 258 0.33 -20.04 17.25
C GLN A 258 0.35 -18.83 18.18
N ARG A 259 1.54 -18.50 18.68
CA ARG A 259 1.81 -17.17 19.22
C ARG A 259 2.41 -16.31 18.13
N VAL A 260 1.74 -15.21 17.80
CA VAL A 260 2.12 -14.29 16.74
C VAL A 260 2.47 -12.94 17.34
N TRP A 261 3.59 -12.37 16.89
CA TRP A 261 3.98 -10.99 17.11
C TRP A 261 3.75 -10.23 15.80
N PRO A 262 2.65 -9.47 15.73
CA PRO A 262 2.33 -8.72 14.54
C PRO A 262 3.18 -7.47 14.39
N PRO A 263 3.28 -6.92 13.16
CA PRO A 263 3.95 -5.66 12.92
C PRO A 263 3.18 -4.51 13.57
N GLY A 264 3.92 -3.53 14.08
CA GLY A 264 3.37 -2.25 14.51
C GLY A 264 2.85 -1.41 13.34
N PRO A 265 2.38 -0.17 13.57
CA PRO A 265 1.88 0.70 12.52
C PRO A 265 2.81 0.86 11.33
N LEU A 266 2.27 0.98 10.12
CA LEU A 266 3.06 1.32 8.93
C LEU A 266 3.68 2.71 9.09
N VAL A 267 4.95 2.82 8.73
CA VAL A 267 5.71 4.06 8.70
C VAL A 267 6.39 4.15 7.34
N GLU A 268 6.28 5.30 6.69
CA GLU A 268 6.94 5.60 5.43
C GLU A 268 8.46 5.46 5.55
N ASP A 269 9.10 5.07 4.45
CA ASP A 269 10.55 4.84 4.34
C ASP A 269 11.16 3.82 5.31
N ASP A 270 10.36 3.17 6.17
CA ASP A 270 10.81 2.17 7.13
C ASP A 270 10.41 0.75 6.70
N PRO A 271 11.34 -0.02 6.11
CA PRO A 271 11.06 -1.38 5.66
C PRO A 271 10.72 -2.33 6.81
N ALA A 272 11.11 -2.01 8.06
CA ALA A 272 10.78 -2.81 9.23
C ALA A 272 9.30 -2.72 9.62
N THR A 273 8.55 -1.78 9.03
CA THR A 273 7.10 -1.69 9.23
C THR A 273 6.33 -2.23 8.03
N GLY A 274 6.88 -2.18 6.81
CA GLY A 274 6.27 -2.78 5.64
C GLY A 274 6.90 -2.33 4.33
N GLU A 275 6.64 -3.09 3.28
CA GLU A 275 7.12 -2.82 1.93
C GLU A 275 6.03 -3.00 0.89
N TRP A 276 6.24 -2.42 -0.27
CA TRP A 276 5.28 -2.39 -1.36
C TRP A 276 5.78 -3.19 -2.55
N GLN A 277 4.88 -3.96 -3.14
CA GLN A 277 5.08 -4.64 -4.42
C GLN A 277 4.08 -4.07 -5.42
N MET A 278 4.55 -3.48 -6.52
CA MET A 278 3.64 -3.04 -7.58
C MET A 278 3.05 -4.26 -8.32
N LEU A 279 1.73 -4.27 -8.48
CA LEU A 279 1.00 -5.26 -9.28
C LEU A 279 0.55 -4.66 -10.61
N LEU A 280 0.04 -3.42 -10.55
CA LEU A 280 -0.46 -2.64 -11.67
C LEU A 280 0.14 -1.23 -11.60
N PRO A 281 0.50 -0.59 -12.74
CA PRO A 281 0.41 -1.09 -14.12
C PRO A 281 1.48 -2.10 -14.53
N LYS A 282 2.61 -2.10 -13.83
CA LYS A 282 3.76 -2.94 -14.15
C LYS A 282 4.09 -3.81 -12.94
N SER A 283 3.83 -5.11 -13.06
CA SER A 283 4.13 -6.05 -11.99
C SER A 283 5.62 -6.09 -11.67
N GLU A 284 5.95 -5.98 -10.40
CA GLU A 284 7.30 -6.08 -9.86
C GLU A 284 7.45 -7.39 -9.08
N ALA A 285 8.60 -8.03 -9.25
CA ALA A 285 8.97 -9.24 -8.52
C ALA A 285 9.80 -8.94 -7.27
N THR A 286 9.84 -7.69 -6.81
CA THR A 286 10.62 -7.23 -5.64
C THR A 286 9.78 -6.27 -4.82
N CYS A 287 10.03 -6.23 -3.50
CA CYS A 287 9.37 -5.32 -2.58
C CYS A 287 10.33 -4.23 -2.11
N LYS A 288 9.84 -3.01 -1.99
CA LYS A 288 10.59 -1.85 -1.49
C LYS A 288 9.64 -0.86 -0.81
N VAL A 289 10.19 -0.02 0.06
CA VAL A 289 9.48 1.18 0.53
C VAL A 289 9.30 2.19 -0.62
N PHE A 290 8.29 3.04 -0.51
CA PHE A 290 8.17 4.23 -1.35
C PHE A 290 9.24 5.28 -0.98
N GLY A 291 9.33 6.39 -1.70
CA GLY A 291 10.30 7.45 -1.38
C GLY A 291 11.72 7.19 -1.88
N THR A 292 11.91 6.26 -2.82
CA THR A 292 13.24 6.01 -3.40
C THR A 292 13.78 7.27 -4.07
N ASN A 293 15.03 7.65 -3.74
CA ASN A 293 15.72 8.77 -4.37
C ASN A 293 16.14 8.42 -5.81
N ASP A 294 15.57 9.14 -6.76
CA ASP A 294 15.75 8.97 -8.19
C ASP A 294 16.34 10.20 -8.90
N LEU A 295 16.84 11.21 -8.15
CA LEU A 295 17.38 12.45 -8.72
C LEU A 295 18.56 12.24 -9.66
N ALA A 296 19.41 11.25 -9.36
CA ALA A 296 20.58 10.92 -10.17
C ALA A 296 20.30 9.85 -11.24
N SER A 297 19.05 9.36 -11.32
CA SER A 297 18.65 8.34 -12.29
C SER A 297 18.38 8.97 -13.65
N LEU A 298 18.77 8.29 -14.73
CA LEU A 298 18.44 8.70 -16.10
C LEU A 298 16.92 8.66 -16.37
N SER A 299 16.19 7.87 -15.60
CA SER A 299 14.74 7.77 -15.65
C SER A 299 14.16 7.82 -14.23
N GLY A 300 13.19 8.71 -14.00
CA GLY A 300 12.48 8.79 -12.72
C GLY A 300 11.74 7.50 -12.37
N TRP A 301 11.36 7.34 -11.11
CA TRP A 301 10.68 6.17 -10.59
C TRP A 301 9.35 5.90 -11.32
N GLY A 302 8.62 6.92 -11.76
CA GLY A 302 7.39 6.74 -12.53
C GLY A 302 7.60 6.22 -13.97
N SER A 303 8.84 6.17 -14.47
CA SER A 303 9.12 5.76 -15.85
C SER A 303 8.70 4.31 -16.12
N GLY A 304 7.83 4.12 -17.12
CA GLY A 304 7.25 2.81 -17.46
C GLY A 304 6.25 2.28 -16.42
N ARG A 305 5.88 3.09 -15.43
CA ARG A 305 4.87 2.80 -14.42
C ARG A 305 3.64 3.69 -14.56
N VAL A 306 3.48 4.41 -15.68
CA VAL A 306 2.29 5.23 -15.93
C VAL A 306 1.17 4.35 -16.46
N ASP A 307 0.03 4.39 -15.78
CA ASP A 307 -1.23 3.83 -16.28
C ASP A 307 -2.05 4.92 -16.97
N ALA A 308 -2.57 4.68 -18.17
CA ALA A 308 -3.29 5.69 -18.94
C ALA A 308 -4.68 6.05 -18.36
N GLN A 309 -5.28 5.16 -17.55
CA GLN A 309 -6.49 5.44 -16.78
C GLN A 309 -6.16 5.94 -15.37
N GLY A 310 -4.88 5.93 -14.99
CA GLY A 310 -4.42 6.28 -13.66
C GLY A 310 -4.77 5.21 -12.64
N ASP A 311 -4.77 3.93 -13.02
CA ASP A 311 -5.07 2.83 -12.11
C ASP A 311 -3.80 2.16 -11.60
N TYR A 312 -3.70 2.02 -10.27
CA TYR A 312 -2.53 1.46 -9.62
C TYR A 312 -2.92 0.49 -8.51
N VAL A 313 -2.16 -0.60 -8.37
CA VAL A 313 -2.40 -1.63 -7.36
C VAL A 313 -1.06 -2.11 -6.80
N TRP A 314 -0.99 -2.22 -5.48
CA TRP A 314 0.16 -2.77 -4.76
C TRP A 314 -0.24 -3.83 -3.74
N ASN A 315 0.66 -4.76 -3.47
CA ASN A 315 0.62 -5.50 -2.21
C ASN A 315 1.37 -4.74 -1.13
N LEU A 316 0.80 -4.75 0.08
CA LEU A 316 1.46 -4.34 1.30
C LEU A 316 2.01 -5.58 2.02
N TRP A 317 3.33 -5.74 1.99
CA TRP A 317 4.06 -6.80 2.66
C TRP A 317 4.49 -6.34 4.05
N ARG A 318 4.22 -7.14 5.06
CA ARG A 318 4.29 -6.74 6.48
C ARG A 318 5.06 -7.79 7.27
N PRO A 319 5.98 -7.41 8.17
CA PRO A 319 6.81 -8.37 8.87
C PRO A 319 6.13 -8.96 10.10
N TYR A 320 6.01 -10.28 10.11
CA TYR A 320 5.50 -11.04 11.23
C TYR A 320 6.57 -11.92 11.82
N SER A 321 6.48 -12.16 13.12
CA SER A 321 7.16 -13.31 13.72
C SER A 321 6.19 -14.15 14.52
N CYS A 322 6.45 -15.45 14.61
CA CYS A 322 5.56 -16.36 15.30
C CYS A 322 6.25 -17.64 15.75
N CYS A 323 5.61 -18.33 16.68
CA CYS A 323 5.97 -19.65 17.14
C CYS A 323 4.74 -20.56 17.10
N GLN A 324 4.95 -21.82 16.72
CA GLN A 324 3.93 -22.85 16.90
C GLN A 324 3.62 -23.01 18.39
N ASP A 325 2.32 -23.03 18.72
CA ASP A 325 1.86 -23.26 20.08
C ASP A 325 2.19 -24.68 20.54
N ARG A 326 2.77 -24.80 21.75
CA ARG A 326 3.10 -26.06 22.40
C ARG A 326 2.58 -26.14 23.84
N GLY A 327 1.72 -25.20 24.28
CA GLY A 327 1.16 -25.17 25.62
C GLY A 327 1.10 -23.75 26.21
N ILE A 328 1.41 -23.61 27.49
CA ILE A 328 1.44 -22.31 28.15
C ILE A 328 2.75 -21.60 27.79
N PHE A 329 2.67 -20.43 27.15
CA PHE A 329 3.87 -19.67 26.79
C PHE A 329 4.64 -19.21 28.03
N LEU A 330 5.95 -19.45 28.05
CA LEU A 330 6.85 -18.98 29.11
C LEU A 330 7.60 -17.72 28.67
N PHE A 331 8.48 -17.87 27.68
CA PHE A 331 9.31 -16.79 27.12
C PHE A 331 9.86 -17.19 25.74
N ASN A 332 10.48 -16.25 25.05
CA ASN A 332 11.23 -16.48 23.81
C ASN A 332 12.66 -15.96 23.95
N VAL A 333 13.56 -16.53 23.15
CA VAL A 333 14.93 -16.05 22.98
C VAL A 333 15.15 -15.83 21.49
N ASP A 334 15.50 -14.61 21.12
CA ASP A 334 15.77 -14.22 19.74
C ASP A 334 17.29 -14.10 19.56
N TRP A 335 17.83 -14.74 18.52
CA TRP A 335 19.24 -14.58 18.12
C TRP A 335 19.40 -13.66 16.91
N ILE A 336 18.29 -13.27 16.26
CA ILE A 336 18.23 -12.22 15.23
C ILE A 336 17.32 -11.11 15.74
N ASN A 337 17.75 -9.86 15.60
CA ASN A 337 16.83 -8.73 15.77
C ASN A 337 15.92 -8.67 14.53
N TYR A 338 14.64 -8.97 14.72
CA TYR A 338 13.65 -9.02 13.65
C TYR A 338 12.50 -8.06 13.95
N PRO A 339 12.06 -7.25 12.97
CA PRO A 339 12.52 -7.19 11.57
C PRO A 339 13.95 -6.62 11.44
N PRO A 340 14.73 -7.06 10.42
CA PRO A 340 16.15 -6.71 10.27
C PRO A 340 16.39 -5.31 9.68
#